data_AF-A0A1G6XPM9-F1
#
_entry.id   AF-A0A1G6XPM9-F1
#
_cell.length_a   1.000
_cell.length_b   1.000
_cell.length_c   1.000
_cell.angle_alpha   90.00
_cell.angle_beta   90.00
_cell.angle_gamma   90.00
#
_symmetry.space_group_name_H-M   'P 1'
#
loop_
_entity.id
_entity.type
_entity.pdbx_description
1 polymer ?
#
loop_
_entity_poly.entity_id
_entity_poly.type
_entity_poly.pdbx_seq_one_letter_code
_entity_poly.pdbx_strand_id
1 'polypeptide(L)'
;MTNRDVTLGSFPWEPNMKISMRLIPYLLACALGLPAWVLSPAVATPAADPDGMAASDEPARDEASRKAEHAYWQEVAERLLMGQRTEGACPPAREVASCLLAARMLSIGDIRRDPASGFDPPQPERDRVRALLSSVASRSHEDPRLLWAMTWDLFQREAPELRDRAIAELRRTEPDNLQVWLLSSGDESWTPERIKAAANSTRLDAHMYEGLRADLERLADVAADVRPSSGLDFDPSPVESTQVFLTGLLFAEALPRLQALIEFCGALDSGIEAVALADCWRVAELLTGDAESAIDLALGSSLMRRIARNEVERERADRARLQYEYLQQGAAEVFLKPGYQRLVMQRMREAGATEISALRLSLMEAGLAPEPPSER
;
A
#
# COMPACT_ATOMS: atom_id res chain seq x y z
N MET A 1 17.57 -47.51 12.41
CA MET A 1 18.74 -47.19 13.27
C MET A 1 19.59 -46.22 12.47
N THR A 2 19.64 -44.91 12.73
CA THR A 2 19.50 -44.14 13.96
C THR A 2 18.66 -42.87 13.71
N ASN A 3 17.70 -42.61 14.61
CA ASN A 3 16.99 -41.33 14.72
C ASN A 3 18.00 -40.24 15.06
N ARG A 4 17.96 -39.11 14.32
CA ARG A 4 18.48 -37.84 14.81
C ARG A 4 17.30 -37.02 15.30
N ASP A 5 17.18 -36.95 16.62
CA ASP A 5 16.37 -35.95 17.29
C ASP A 5 16.90 -34.57 16.92
N VAL A 6 16.10 -33.81 16.17
CA VAL A 6 16.30 -32.37 16.00
C VAL A 6 15.59 -31.71 17.18
N THR A 7 16.34 -31.44 18.23
CA THR A 7 15.92 -30.54 19.31
C THR A 7 15.76 -29.13 18.72
N LEU A 8 14.52 -28.71 18.49
CA LEU A 8 14.17 -27.32 18.25
C LEU A 8 14.58 -26.52 19.49
N GLY A 9 15.57 -25.65 19.33
CA GLY A 9 16.00 -24.73 20.37
C GLY A 9 14.81 -23.88 20.82
N SER A 10 14.58 -23.84 22.12
CA SER A 10 13.66 -22.93 22.79
C SER A 10 14.01 -21.48 22.45
N PHE A 11 13.15 -20.81 21.68
CA PHE A 11 13.25 -19.39 21.37
C PHE A 11 12.60 -18.56 22.49
N PRO A 12 13.26 -17.52 23.03
CA PRO A 12 12.67 -16.64 24.03
C PRO A 12 11.72 -15.65 23.35
N TRP A 13 10.42 -15.92 23.45
CA TRP A 13 9.36 -14.96 23.16
C TRP A 13 9.33 -13.89 24.27
N GLU A 14 9.84 -12.68 24.01
CA GLU A 14 9.63 -11.55 24.93
C GLU A 14 8.40 -10.69 24.50
N PRO A 15 7.36 -10.56 25.34
CA PRO A 15 6.07 -9.96 24.92
C PRO A 15 6.03 -8.41 24.92
N ASN A 16 7.15 -7.71 25.03
CA ASN A 16 7.17 -6.28 25.40
C ASN A 16 7.73 -5.32 24.34
N MET A 17 7.62 -5.65 23.05
CA MET A 17 7.92 -4.70 21.99
C MET A 17 6.65 -3.90 21.65
N LYS A 18 6.56 -2.66 22.16
CA LYS A 18 5.55 -1.68 21.73
C LYS A 18 5.85 -1.24 20.30
N ILE A 19 5.43 -2.05 19.32
CA ILE A 19 5.51 -1.74 17.89
C ILE A 19 4.38 -0.75 17.58
N SER A 20 4.75 0.49 17.26
CA SER A 20 3.83 1.51 16.74
C SER A 20 3.31 1.07 15.37
N MET A 21 2.00 1.19 15.11
CA MET A 21 1.33 0.89 13.81
C MET A 21 1.93 1.66 12.61
N ARG A 22 2.87 2.59 12.83
CA ARG A 22 3.59 3.34 11.79
C ARG A 22 4.84 2.62 11.22
N LEU A 23 5.25 1.48 11.79
CA LEU A 23 6.49 0.79 11.41
C LEU A 23 6.38 -0.14 10.19
N ILE A 24 5.17 -0.46 9.70
CA ILE A 24 4.96 -1.55 8.73
C ILE A 24 5.24 -1.14 7.28
N PRO A 25 4.67 -0.01 6.79
CA PRO A 25 5.09 0.50 5.49
C PRO A 25 6.60 0.74 5.56
N TYR A 26 7.08 1.26 6.70
CA TYR A 26 8.48 1.63 6.94
C TYR A 26 9.43 0.46 6.87
N LEU A 27 9.07 -0.72 7.39
CA LEU A 27 9.93 -1.90 7.34
C LEU A 27 9.89 -2.58 5.98
N LEU A 28 8.73 -2.69 5.32
CA LEU A 28 8.65 -3.22 3.95
C LEU A 28 9.33 -2.27 2.96
N ALA A 29 9.24 -0.96 3.18
CA ALA A 29 9.92 0.03 2.37
C ALA A 29 11.42 0.10 2.65
N CYS A 30 11.85 0.16 3.90
CA CYS A 30 13.27 0.10 4.22
C CYS A 30 13.88 -1.22 3.73
N ALA A 31 13.13 -2.33 3.73
CA ALA A 31 13.60 -3.62 3.22
C ALA A 31 13.51 -3.77 1.69
N LEU A 32 12.66 -3.01 1.00
CA LEU A 32 12.61 -2.94 -0.46
C LEU A 32 13.48 -1.80 -1.02
N GLY A 33 14.35 -1.19 -0.21
CA GLY A 33 15.13 -0.01 -0.61
C GLY A 33 14.26 1.17 -1.03
N LEU A 34 12.97 1.16 -0.68
CA LEU A 34 12.09 2.30 -0.87
C LEU A 34 12.64 3.43 0.01
N PRO A 35 12.96 4.57 -0.57
CA PRO A 35 13.50 5.69 0.18
C PRO A 35 12.60 6.06 1.37
N ALA A 36 13.22 6.43 2.49
CA ALA A 36 12.55 6.84 3.74
C ALA A 36 11.48 7.94 3.56
N TRP A 37 11.50 8.66 2.42
CA TRP A 37 10.55 9.69 2.06
C TRP A 37 9.22 9.19 1.47
N VAL A 38 9.09 7.92 1.06
CA VAL A 38 7.83 7.33 0.56
C VAL A 38 6.77 7.25 1.68
N LEU A 39 7.19 7.33 2.94
CA LEU A 39 6.39 6.89 4.08
C LEU A 39 6.29 7.85 5.26
N SER A 40 6.81 9.06 5.14
CA SER A 40 6.76 10.06 6.20
C SER A 40 5.77 11.19 5.90
N PRO A 41 4.54 11.15 6.42
CA PRO A 41 3.80 12.38 6.69
C PRO A 41 4.35 12.95 8.01
N ALA A 42 5.34 13.85 7.91
CA ALA A 42 6.00 14.54 9.02
C ALA A 42 6.85 13.66 9.97
N VAL A 43 8.18 13.71 9.78
CA VAL A 43 9.13 13.40 10.86
C VAL A 43 9.15 14.60 11.80
N ALA A 44 8.79 14.35 13.07
CA ALA A 44 9.05 15.27 14.16
C ALA A 44 10.54 15.62 14.17
N THR A 45 10.85 16.91 14.19
CA THR A 45 12.19 17.44 14.38
C THR A 45 12.90 16.70 15.52
N PRO A 46 14.10 16.12 15.31
CA PRO A 46 14.87 15.64 16.44
C PRO A 46 15.16 16.84 17.35
N ALA A 47 14.89 16.67 18.65
CA ALA A 47 15.25 17.65 19.66
C ALA A 47 16.74 17.97 19.51
N ALA A 48 17.05 19.25 19.35
CA ALA A 48 18.41 19.73 19.17
C ALA A 48 19.29 19.30 20.35
N ASP A 49 20.27 18.45 20.07
CA ASP A 49 21.38 18.18 20.96
C ASP A 49 22.29 19.42 20.95
N PRO A 50 22.53 20.12 22.07
CA PRO A 50 23.15 21.44 22.06
C PRO A 50 24.68 21.41 21.88
N ASP A 51 25.32 20.25 21.76
CA ASP A 51 26.77 20.15 21.66
C ASP A 51 27.24 19.79 20.25
N GLY A 52 27.51 20.85 19.48
CA GLY A 52 28.61 20.93 18.51
C GLY A 52 28.88 19.72 17.61
N MET A 53 27.98 19.42 16.67
CA MET A 53 28.34 18.70 15.45
C MET A 53 28.24 19.62 14.24
N ALA A 54 29.28 19.60 13.41
CA ALA A 54 29.31 20.28 12.12
C ALA A 54 28.03 19.96 11.34
N ALA A 55 27.36 21.00 10.83
CA ALA A 55 26.22 20.84 9.93
C ALA A 55 26.65 19.94 8.76
N SER A 56 26.16 18.70 8.74
CA SER A 56 26.48 17.77 7.67
C SER A 56 25.85 18.29 6.37
N ASP A 57 26.56 18.20 5.25
CA ASP A 57 26.04 18.50 3.89
C ASP A 57 24.93 17.52 3.42
N GLU A 58 24.50 16.65 4.32
CA GLU A 58 23.56 15.54 4.09
C GLU A 58 22.16 15.99 3.65
N PRO A 59 21.54 17.06 4.21
CA PRO A 59 20.23 17.53 3.79
C PRO A 59 20.22 18.07 2.35
N ALA A 60 21.29 18.77 1.96
CA ALA A 60 21.42 19.35 0.62
C ALA A 60 21.67 18.28 -0.46
N ARG A 61 22.43 17.23 -0.13
CA ARG A 61 22.63 16.07 -1.03
C ARG A 61 21.34 15.29 -1.23
N ASP A 62 20.54 15.13 -0.18
CA ASP A 62 19.24 14.46 -0.24
C ASP A 62 18.24 15.25 -1.11
N GLU A 63 18.17 16.57 -0.96
CA GLU A 63 17.31 17.41 -1.80
C GLU A 63 17.68 17.39 -3.29
N ALA A 64 18.97 17.48 -3.62
CA ALA A 64 19.44 17.39 -5.00
C ALA A 64 19.13 16.02 -5.64
N SER A 65 19.30 14.94 -4.87
CA SER A 65 18.95 13.59 -5.31
C SER A 65 17.44 13.46 -5.59
N ARG A 66 16.60 13.95 -4.67
CA ARG A 66 15.14 13.97 -4.85
C ARG A 66 14.71 14.74 -6.10
N LYS A 67 15.32 15.91 -6.34
CA LYS A 67 14.99 16.73 -7.51
C LYS A 67 15.38 16.02 -8.82
N ALA A 68 16.53 15.35 -8.83
CA ALA A 68 16.98 14.59 -10.00
C ALA A 68 16.07 13.38 -10.28
N GLU A 69 15.64 12.67 -9.23
CA GLU A 69 14.71 11.55 -9.36
C GLU A 69 13.33 12.00 -9.85
N HIS A 70 12.80 13.12 -9.32
CA HIS A 70 11.54 13.69 -9.78
C HIS A 70 11.63 14.08 -11.26
N ALA A 71 12.70 14.76 -11.67
CA ALA A 71 12.90 15.13 -13.07
C ALA A 71 12.96 13.91 -14.00
N TYR A 72 13.60 12.81 -13.56
CA TYR A 72 13.62 11.56 -14.29
C TYR A 72 12.22 10.99 -14.50
N TRP A 73 11.40 10.90 -13.44
CA TRP A 73 10.05 10.35 -13.56
C TRP A 73 9.09 11.26 -14.32
N GLN A 74 9.30 12.58 -14.30
CA GLN A 74 8.63 13.50 -15.21
C GLN A 74 9.01 13.19 -16.67
N GLU A 75 10.28 12.98 -16.98
CA GLU A 75 10.71 12.58 -18.32
C GLU A 75 10.15 11.22 -18.74
N VAL A 76 10.11 10.23 -17.84
CA VAL A 76 9.43 8.94 -18.08
C VAL A 76 7.94 9.15 -18.38
N ALA A 77 7.26 10.01 -17.61
CA ALA A 77 5.87 10.36 -17.88
C ALA A 77 5.72 11.03 -19.26
N GLU A 78 6.64 11.91 -19.64
CA GLU A 78 6.65 12.50 -20.97
C GLU A 78 6.88 11.46 -22.06
N ARG A 79 7.84 10.55 -21.91
CA ARG A 79 8.10 9.47 -22.87
C ARG A 79 6.88 8.55 -22.99
N LEU A 80 6.26 8.23 -21.86
CA LEU A 80 4.98 7.55 -21.81
C LEU A 80 3.95 8.33 -22.62
N LEU A 81 3.92 9.67 -22.56
CA LEU A 81 3.02 10.60 -23.26
C LEU A 81 3.39 10.94 -24.73
N MET A 82 4.64 10.77 -25.17
CA MET A 82 5.21 11.32 -26.42
C MET A 82 4.91 10.48 -27.68
N GLY A 83 3.63 10.29 -27.97
CA GLY A 83 3.11 9.96 -29.30
C GLY A 83 2.58 11.19 -30.05
N GLN A 84 2.32 12.29 -29.35
CA GLN A 84 2.06 13.64 -29.86
C GLN A 84 2.04 14.64 -28.69
N ARG A 85 2.60 15.84 -28.86
CA ARG A 85 2.38 16.99 -27.97
C ARG A 85 0.95 17.50 -28.19
N THR A 86 -0.05 16.79 -27.69
CA THR A 86 -1.40 17.35 -27.57
C THR A 86 -1.53 18.01 -26.20
N GLU A 87 -2.00 19.25 -26.22
CA GLU A 87 -2.35 20.06 -25.06
C GLU A 87 -3.24 19.26 -24.10
N GLY A 88 -2.69 18.78 -22.98
CA GLY A 88 -3.41 18.30 -21.80
C GLY A 88 -4.23 17.00 -21.90
N ALA A 89 -4.62 16.51 -23.07
CA ALA A 89 -5.53 15.37 -23.20
C ALA A 89 -4.84 14.03 -23.47
N CYS A 90 -5.41 12.93 -22.97
CA CYS A 90 -5.00 11.58 -23.36
C CYS A 90 -5.43 11.34 -24.84
N PRO A 91 -4.49 11.09 -25.78
CA PRO A 91 -4.84 10.92 -27.18
C PRO A 91 -5.81 9.72 -27.38
N PRO A 92 -6.78 9.81 -28.31
CA PRO A 92 -7.73 8.72 -28.56
C PRO A 92 -7.07 7.40 -28.97
N ALA A 93 -5.93 7.46 -29.65
CA ALA A 93 -5.18 6.29 -30.10
C ALA A 93 -4.37 5.60 -28.99
N ARG A 94 -4.44 6.08 -27.75
CA ARG A 94 -3.62 5.58 -26.65
C ARG A 94 -4.39 4.81 -25.61
N GLU A 95 -3.65 3.92 -24.97
CA GLU A 95 -4.12 3.18 -23.82
C GLU A 95 -4.34 4.13 -22.63
N VAL A 96 -5.56 4.15 -22.11
CA VAL A 96 -5.98 5.02 -21.00
C VAL A 96 -5.10 4.83 -19.77
N ALA A 97 -4.69 3.59 -19.51
CA ALA A 97 -3.85 3.24 -18.38
C ALA A 97 -2.45 3.89 -18.44
N SER A 98 -1.87 4.08 -19.64
CA SER A 98 -0.60 4.83 -19.77
C SER A 98 -0.76 6.31 -19.40
N CYS A 99 -1.91 6.92 -19.73
CA CYS A 99 -2.20 8.32 -19.38
C CYS A 99 -2.41 8.48 -17.87
N LEU A 100 -3.09 7.53 -17.25
CA LEU A 100 -3.25 7.45 -15.80
C LEU A 100 -1.91 7.29 -15.08
N LEU A 101 -1.06 6.36 -15.53
CA LEU A 101 0.27 6.14 -14.97
C LEU A 101 1.16 7.39 -15.12
N ALA A 102 1.12 8.06 -16.28
CA ALA A 102 1.82 9.32 -16.47
C ALA A 102 1.29 10.42 -15.52
N ALA A 103 -0.02 10.52 -15.32
CA ALA A 103 -0.62 11.47 -14.37
C ALA A 103 -0.13 11.21 -12.93
N ARG A 104 -0.03 9.95 -12.50
CA ARG A 104 0.58 9.59 -11.21
C ARG A 104 2.01 10.10 -11.11
N MET A 105 2.85 9.81 -12.10
CA MET A 105 4.26 10.20 -12.10
C MET A 105 4.46 11.71 -12.03
N LEU A 106 3.66 12.47 -12.77
CA LEU A 106 3.68 13.93 -12.73
C LEU A 106 3.23 14.48 -11.36
N SER A 107 2.34 13.77 -10.66
CA SER A 107 1.84 14.20 -9.34
C SER A 107 2.78 13.89 -8.17
N ILE A 108 3.89 13.17 -8.40
CA ILE A 108 4.82 12.76 -7.33
C ILE A 108 5.45 13.96 -6.64
N GLY A 109 5.68 15.04 -7.38
CA GLY A 109 6.21 16.29 -6.82
C GLY A 109 5.29 16.98 -5.80
N ASP A 110 4.01 16.62 -5.75
CA ASP A 110 3.01 17.24 -4.86
C ASP A 110 2.77 16.44 -3.58
N ILE A 111 2.96 15.12 -3.61
CA ILE A 111 2.83 14.23 -2.44
C ILE A 111 3.87 14.57 -1.35
N ARG A 112 4.98 15.23 -1.71
CA ARG A 112 6.17 15.42 -0.86
C ARG A 112 6.34 16.81 -0.26
N ARG A 113 5.37 17.73 -0.38
CA ARG A 113 5.57 19.12 0.05
C ARG A 113 5.08 19.34 1.47
N ASP A 114 5.98 19.81 2.32
CA ASP A 114 5.65 20.43 3.60
C ASP A 114 4.74 21.63 3.32
N PRO A 115 3.52 21.72 3.92
CA PRO A 115 2.66 22.89 3.79
C PRO A 115 3.38 24.20 4.17
N ALA A 116 4.43 24.14 4.98
CA ALA A 116 5.26 25.29 5.35
C ALA A 116 6.23 25.77 4.25
N SER A 117 6.48 24.95 3.20
CA SER A 117 7.46 25.26 2.15
C SER A 117 6.98 26.26 1.10
N GLY A 118 5.68 26.62 1.08
CA GLY A 118 5.12 27.68 0.23
C GLY A 118 5.24 27.46 -1.28
N PHE A 119 5.71 26.29 -1.71
CA PHE A 119 5.88 25.95 -3.12
C PHE A 119 4.61 25.21 -3.55
N ASP A 120 3.66 25.90 -4.18
CA ASP A 120 2.65 25.23 -5.01
C ASP A 120 3.31 24.75 -6.31
N PRO A 121 2.95 23.57 -6.87
CA PRO A 121 3.37 23.22 -8.21
C PRO A 121 2.95 24.35 -9.15
N PRO A 122 3.71 24.58 -10.23
CA PRO A 122 3.25 25.51 -11.24
C PRO A 122 1.84 25.09 -11.67
N GLN A 123 0.87 26.00 -11.62
CA GLN A 123 -0.52 25.74 -12.06
C GLN A 123 -0.62 24.96 -13.39
N PRO A 124 0.26 25.19 -14.40
CA PRO A 124 0.23 24.42 -15.64
C PRO A 124 0.40 22.90 -15.49
N GLU A 125 1.13 22.42 -14.48
CA GLU A 125 1.33 20.99 -14.25
C GLU A 125 0.10 20.35 -13.60
N ARG A 126 -0.52 21.03 -12.63
CA ARG A 126 -1.81 20.59 -12.05
C ARG A 126 -2.92 20.55 -13.09
N ASP A 127 -3.01 21.56 -13.94
CA ASP A 127 -4.03 21.59 -15.01
C ASP A 127 -3.82 20.45 -16.00
N ARG A 128 -2.56 20.13 -16.31
CA ARG A 128 -2.23 18.98 -17.16
C ARG A 128 -2.61 17.67 -16.50
N VAL A 129 -2.30 17.47 -15.22
CA VAL A 129 -2.71 16.27 -14.47
C VAL A 129 -4.23 16.15 -14.50
N ARG A 130 -4.98 17.20 -14.16
CA ARG A 130 -6.46 17.19 -14.20
C ARG A 130 -7.02 16.86 -15.58
N ALA A 131 -6.42 17.36 -16.64
CA ALA A 131 -6.84 17.06 -18.00
C ALA A 131 -6.60 15.58 -18.37
N LEU A 132 -5.49 14.98 -17.92
CA LEU A 132 -5.25 13.54 -18.04
C LEU A 132 -6.30 12.74 -17.23
N LEU A 133 -6.54 13.08 -15.97
CA LEU A 133 -7.53 12.40 -15.12
C LEU A 133 -8.95 12.47 -15.69
N SER A 134 -9.32 13.63 -16.24
CA SER A 134 -10.62 13.82 -16.90
C SER A 134 -10.74 12.97 -18.16
N SER A 135 -9.65 12.83 -18.92
CA SER A 135 -9.60 11.95 -20.10
C SER A 135 -9.67 10.47 -19.72
N VAL A 136 -9.07 10.08 -18.60
CA VAL A 136 -9.18 8.71 -18.05
C VAL A 136 -10.62 8.44 -17.65
N ALA A 137 -11.24 9.37 -16.93
CA ALA A 137 -12.59 9.19 -16.43
C ALA A 137 -13.66 9.12 -17.54
N SER A 138 -13.49 9.80 -18.67
CA SER A 138 -14.43 9.70 -19.80
C SER A 138 -14.40 8.31 -20.47
N ARG A 139 -13.34 7.54 -20.24
CA ARG A 139 -13.10 6.21 -20.81
C ARG A 139 -13.09 5.09 -19.76
N SER A 140 -13.49 5.38 -18.51
CA SER A 140 -13.47 4.39 -17.42
C SER A 140 -14.38 3.17 -17.65
N HIS A 141 -15.36 3.29 -18.55
CA HIS A 141 -16.23 2.19 -18.97
C HIS A 141 -15.53 1.17 -19.90
N GLU A 142 -14.36 1.51 -20.46
CA GLU A 142 -13.61 0.63 -21.37
C GLU A 142 -12.82 -0.45 -20.61
N ASP A 143 -12.43 -0.17 -19.37
CA ASP A 143 -11.68 -1.10 -18.51
C ASP A 143 -12.08 -0.89 -17.04
N PRO A 144 -12.72 -1.89 -16.39
CA PRO A 144 -13.12 -1.83 -14.98
C PRO A 144 -11.98 -1.47 -14.02
N ARG A 145 -10.72 -1.79 -14.36
CA ARG A 145 -9.55 -1.44 -13.54
C ARG A 145 -9.30 0.06 -13.47
N LEU A 146 -9.80 0.83 -14.43
CA LEU A 146 -9.73 2.29 -14.40
C LEU A 146 -10.60 2.86 -13.27
N LEU A 147 -11.75 2.23 -12.96
CA LEU A 147 -12.57 2.66 -11.82
C LEU A 147 -11.80 2.48 -10.50
N TRP A 148 -11.08 1.38 -10.35
CA TRP A 148 -10.19 1.14 -9.20
C TRP A 148 -9.09 2.18 -9.11
N ALA A 149 -8.42 2.49 -10.22
CA ALA A 149 -7.40 3.51 -10.23
C ALA A 149 -7.93 4.94 -9.96
N MET A 150 -9.19 5.19 -10.29
CA MET A 150 -9.87 6.45 -9.95
C MET A 150 -10.12 6.62 -8.44
N THR A 151 -9.88 5.58 -7.63
CA THR A 151 -10.00 5.63 -6.16
C THR A 151 -8.74 6.14 -5.46
N TRP A 152 -7.61 6.21 -6.17
CA TRP A 152 -6.32 6.64 -5.65
C TRP A 152 -6.36 8.08 -5.11
N ASP A 153 -5.46 8.40 -4.17
CA ASP A 153 -5.39 9.71 -3.52
C ASP A 153 -5.20 10.86 -4.53
N LEU A 154 -4.56 10.59 -5.67
CA LEU A 154 -4.46 11.57 -6.76
C LEU A 154 -5.84 12.10 -7.20
N PHE A 155 -6.83 11.22 -7.37
CA PHE A 155 -8.19 11.64 -7.71
C PHE A 155 -8.87 12.34 -6.54
N GLN A 156 -8.60 11.95 -5.29
CA GLN A 156 -9.12 12.67 -4.12
C GLN A 156 -8.65 14.13 -4.10
N ARG A 157 -7.37 14.38 -4.42
CA ARG A 157 -6.78 15.72 -4.41
C ARG A 157 -7.19 16.56 -5.63
N GLU A 158 -7.17 15.96 -6.83
CA GLU A 158 -7.31 16.71 -8.07
C GLU A 158 -8.70 16.64 -8.71
N ALA A 159 -9.49 15.62 -8.42
CA ALA A 159 -10.81 15.41 -9.00
C ALA A 159 -11.77 14.60 -8.09
N PRO A 160 -12.09 15.09 -6.87
CA PRO A 160 -12.86 14.33 -5.88
C PRO A 160 -14.23 13.88 -6.40
N GLU A 161 -14.90 14.70 -7.22
CA GLU A 161 -16.18 14.37 -7.85
C GLU A 161 -16.09 13.19 -8.84
N LEU A 162 -14.92 12.96 -9.45
CA LEU A 162 -14.68 11.79 -10.31
C LEU A 162 -14.43 10.55 -9.45
N ARG A 163 -13.69 10.71 -8.34
CA ARG A 163 -13.43 9.65 -7.37
C ARG A 163 -14.73 9.13 -6.75
N ASP A 164 -15.57 10.02 -6.25
CA ASP A 164 -16.81 9.67 -5.58
C ASP A 164 -17.78 8.95 -6.53
N ARG A 165 -17.82 9.37 -7.81
CA ARG A 165 -18.55 8.63 -8.86
C ARG A 165 -17.96 7.24 -9.13
N ALA A 166 -16.63 7.11 -9.16
CA ALA A 166 -15.99 5.80 -9.33
C ALA A 166 -16.29 4.88 -8.16
N ILE A 167 -16.25 5.36 -6.92
CA ILE A 167 -16.61 4.58 -5.72
C ILE A 167 -18.07 4.13 -5.78
N ALA A 168 -18.99 5.02 -6.15
CA ALA A 168 -20.40 4.65 -6.30
C ALA A 168 -20.61 3.57 -7.37
N GLU A 169 -19.90 3.67 -8.49
CA GLU A 169 -19.95 2.68 -9.56
C GLU A 169 -19.32 1.34 -9.17
N LEU A 170 -18.19 1.36 -8.45
CA LEU A 170 -17.58 0.15 -7.88
C LEU A 170 -18.53 -0.53 -6.89
N ARG A 171 -19.21 0.21 -6.01
CA ARG A 171 -20.20 -0.38 -5.07
C ARG A 171 -21.37 -1.05 -5.80
N ARG A 172 -21.70 -0.57 -6.99
CA ARG A 172 -22.75 -1.14 -7.83
C ARG A 172 -22.29 -2.38 -8.60
N THR A 173 -21.03 -2.41 -9.05
CA THR A 173 -20.49 -3.43 -9.95
C THR A 173 -19.76 -4.56 -9.22
N GLU A 174 -19.20 -4.26 -8.05
CA GLU A 174 -18.47 -5.19 -7.17
C GLU A 174 -19.00 -5.12 -5.72
N PRO A 175 -20.32 -5.31 -5.50
CA PRO A 175 -20.90 -5.23 -4.16
C PRO A 175 -20.40 -6.33 -3.20
N ASP A 176 -19.83 -7.40 -3.75
CA ASP A 176 -19.28 -8.56 -3.04
C ASP A 176 -17.82 -8.38 -2.61
N ASN A 177 -17.17 -7.28 -3.02
CA ASN A 177 -15.77 -6.98 -2.71
C ASN A 177 -15.67 -6.03 -1.51
N LEU A 178 -15.07 -6.50 -0.43
CA LEU A 178 -14.92 -5.73 0.81
C LEU A 178 -14.13 -4.44 0.59
N GLN A 179 -13.12 -4.46 -0.27
CA GLN A 179 -12.24 -3.32 -0.47
C GLN A 179 -13.03 -2.08 -0.94
N VAL A 180 -14.06 -2.27 -1.76
CA VAL A 180 -14.94 -1.21 -2.26
C VAL A 180 -15.67 -0.50 -1.12
N TRP A 181 -16.08 -1.25 -0.09
CA TRP A 181 -16.78 -0.71 1.07
C TRP A 181 -15.84 0.00 2.05
N LEU A 182 -14.55 -0.33 2.03
CA LEU A 182 -13.52 0.37 2.82
C LEU A 182 -13.16 1.74 2.22
N LEU A 183 -13.43 1.96 0.94
CA LEU A 183 -13.29 3.28 0.30
C LEU A 183 -14.37 4.25 0.78
N SER A 184 -13.98 5.46 1.20
CA SER A 184 -14.91 6.54 1.55
C SER A 184 -14.94 7.64 0.49
N SER A 185 -16.12 8.19 0.24
CA SER A 185 -16.35 9.36 -0.63
C SER A 185 -16.51 10.64 0.20
N GLY A 186 -15.81 11.73 -0.11
CA GLY A 186 -15.89 12.98 0.66
C GLY A 186 -15.78 12.82 2.19
N ASP A 187 -16.79 13.30 2.92
CA ASP A 187 -16.93 13.21 4.39
C ASP A 187 -17.79 12.02 4.86
N GLU A 188 -17.97 11.00 4.00
CA GLU A 188 -18.77 9.82 4.31
C GLU A 188 -18.24 9.07 5.55
N SER A 189 -19.10 8.95 6.55
CA SER A 189 -18.86 8.18 7.77
C SER A 189 -19.34 6.72 7.65
N TRP A 190 -18.97 5.91 8.65
CA TRP A 190 -19.53 4.57 8.79
C TRP A 190 -20.94 4.62 9.38
N THR A 191 -21.84 3.81 8.84
CA THR A 191 -23.21 3.63 9.32
C THR A 191 -23.54 2.13 9.46
N PRO A 192 -24.58 1.76 10.21
CA PRO A 192 -25.07 0.38 10.30
C PRO A 192 -25.36 -0.26 8.94
N GLU A 193 -25.87 0.50 7.97
CA GLU A 193 -26.17 0.01 6.63
C GLU A 193 -24.91 -0.27 5.83
N ARG A 194 -23.92 0.62 5.92
CA ARG A 194 -22.63 0.46 5.23
C ARG A 194 -21.84 -0.71 5.81
N ILE A 195 -21.79 -0.86 7.14
CA ILE A 195 -21.09 -2.00 7.75
C ILE A 195 -21.77 -3.32 7.39
N LYS A 196 -23.11 -3.35 7.34
CA LYS A 196 -23.85 -4.52 6.88
C LYS A 196 -23.54 -4.87 5.42
N ALA A 197 -23.46 -3.87 4.54
CA ALA A 197 -23.08 -4.08 3.15
C ALA A 197 -21.64 -4.64 3.06
N ALA A 198 -20.71 -4.06 3.81
CA ALA A 198 -19.34 -4.55 3.91
C ALA A 198 -19.27 -5.99 4.42
N ALA A 199 -20.03 -6.34 5.46
CA ALA A 199 -20.08 -7.68 6.05
C ALA A 199 -20.65 -8.75 5.11
N ASN A 200 -21.49 -8.36 4.15
CA ASN A 200 -22.02 -9.25 3.10
C ASN A 200 -21.01 -9.55 1.99
N SER A 201 -19.83 -8.91 2.01
CA SER A 201 -18.76 -9.18 1.05
C SER A 201 -18.28 -10.63 1.16
N THR A 202 -17.85 -11.20 0.05
CA THR A 202 -17.36 -12.58 -0.05
C THR A 202 -15.90 -12.68 -0.48
N ARG A 203 -15.29 -11.55 -0.84
CA ARG A 203 -13.87 -11.46 -1.20
C ARG A 203 -13.27 -10.12 -0.77
N LEU A 204 -11.94 -10.07 -0.75
CA LEU A 204 -11.14 -8.87 -0.57
C LEU A 204 -10.15 -8.79 -1.73
N ASP A 205 -10.30 -7.79 -2.60
CA ASP A 205 -9.43 -7.60 -3.77
C ASP A 205 -9.31 -6.11 -4.08
N ALA A 206 -8.11 -5.57 -3.92
CA ALA A 206 -7.84 -4.17 -4.24
C ALA A 206 -7.28 -3.97 -5.66
N HIS A 207 -7.11 -5.06 -6.43
CA HIS A 207 -6.44 -5.11 -7.73
C HIS A 207 -5.03 -4.48 -7.72
N MET A 208 -4.42 -4.35 -6.55
CA MET A 208 -3.17 -3.61 -6.33
C MET A 208 -2.00 -4.26 -7.06
N TYR A 209 -1.82 -5.57 -6.87
CA TYR A 209 -0.72 -6.33 -7.47
C TYR A 209 -0.94 -6.64 -8.95
N GLU A 210 -2.20 -6.67 -9.41
CA GLU A 210 -2.50 -6.70 -10.84
C GLU A 210 -2.11 -5.39 -11.53
N GLY A 211 -2.50 -4.26 -10.91
CA GLY A 211 -2.13 -2.92 -11.39
C GLY A 211 -0.62 -2.72 -11.44
N LEU A 212 0.10 -3.13 -10.39
CA LEU A 212 1.57 -3.07 -10.34
C LEU A 212 2.22 -3.80 -11.52
N ARG A 213 1.76 -5.02 -11.84
CA ARG A 213 2.30 -5.81 -12.96
C ARG A 213 2.02 -5.15 -14.31
N ALA A 214 0.79 -4.67 -14.50
CA ALA A 214 0.43 -3.96 -15.73
C ALA A 214 1.23 -2.66 -15.90
N ASP A 215 1.48 -1.92 -14.82
CA ASP A 215 2.29 -0.71 -14.86
C ASP A 215 3.77 -1.02 -15.12
N LEU A 216 4.30 -2.13 -14.59
CA LEU A 216 5.65 -2.61 -14.92
C LEU A 216 5.82 -2.91 -16.41
N GLU A 217 4.85 -3.61 -17.00
CA GLU A 217 4.86 -3.93 -18.43
C GLU A 217 4.86 -2.65 -19.29
N ARG A 218 4.06 -1.65 -18.93
CA ARG A 218 4.01 -0.35 -19.63
C ARG A 218 5.32 0.44 -19.54
N LEU A 219 6.09 0.23 -18.49
CA LEU A 219 7.35 0.93 -18.26
C LEU A 219 8.60 0.18 -18.73
N ALA A 220 8.48 -1.07 -19.16
CA ALA A 220 9.63 -1.92 -19.49
C ALA A 220 10.63 -1.25 -20.45
N ASP A 221 10.12 -0.62 -21.52
CA ASP A 221 10.96 0.07 -22.51
C ASP A 221 11.16 1.56 -22.18
N VAL A 222 10.21 2.17 -21.46
CA VAL A 222 10.18 3.61 -21.22
C VAL A 222 11.07 4.02 -20.05
N ALA A 223 11.29 3.12 -19.09
CA ALA A 223 12.14 3.32 -17.93
C ALA A 223 13.40 2.43 -17.96
N ALA A 224 13.82 1.96 -19.14
CA ALA A 224 14.97 1.05 -19.29
C ALA A 224 16.31 1.66 -18.81
N ASP A 225 16.37 2.99 -18.69
CA ASP A 225 17.52 3.77 -18.24
C ASP A 225 17.42 4.22 -16.76
N VAL A 226 16.46 3.68 -16.00
CA VAL A 226 16.29 4.03 -14.59
C VAL A 226 17.56 3.72 -13.81
N ARG A 227 17.94 4.65 -12.93
CA ARG A 227 19.09 4.44 -12.05
C ARG A 227 18.79 3.29 -11.08
N PRO A 228 19.78 2.45 -10.77
CA PRO A 228 19.62 1.42 -9.75
C PRO A 228 19.10 1.99 -8.43
N SER A 229 18.02 1.41 -7.90
CA SER A 229 17.51 1.75 -6.56
C SER A 229 18.58 1.47 -5.49
N SER A 230 18.74 2.39 -4.56
CA SER A 230 19.63 2.23 -3.41
C SER A 230 18.94 1.51 -2.25
N GLY A 231 19.71 0.95 -1.31
CA GLY A 231 19.16 0.37 -0.07
C GLY A 231 18.69 -1.09 -0.20
N LEU A 232 18.87 -1.69 -1.37
CA LEU A 232 18.68 -3.12 -1.60
C LEU A 232 19.95 -3.90 -1.24
N ASP A 233 19.79 -5.18 -0.88
CA ASP A 233 20.89 -6.11 -0.62
C ASP A 233 21.53 -6.70 -1.90
N PHE A 234 21.08 -6.23 -3.07
CA PHE A 234 21.57 -6.63 -4.39
C PHE A 234 21.66 -5.44 -5.33
N ASP A 235 22.41 -5.58 -6.43
CA ASP A 235 22.43 -4.61 -7.53
C ASP A 235 21.17 -4.78 -8.40
N PRO A 236 20.20 -3.85 -8.38
CA PRO A 236 18.95 -4.03 -9.10
C PRO A 236 19.10 -3.74 -10.59
N SER A 237 18.41 -4.55 -11.39
CA SER A 237 18.15 -4.27 -12.80
C SER A 237 17.22 -3.06 -12.97
N PRO A 238 17.10 -2.49 -14.19
CA PRO A 238 16.13 -1.43 -14.47
C PRO A 238 14.70 -1.83 -14.07
N VAL A 239 14.24 -3.03 -14.45
CA VAL A 239 12.89 -3.52 -14.11
C VAL A 239 12.68 -3.62 -12.60
N GLU A 240 13.68 -4.11 -11.86
CA GLU A 240 13.60 -4.18 -10.39
C GLU A 240 13.56 -2.77 -9.78
N SER A 241 14.34 -1.82 -10.29
CA SER A 241 14.32 -0.44 -9.81
C SER A 241 12.99 0.26 -10.11
N THR A 242 12.40 0.02 -11.28
CA THR A 242 11.04 0.47 -11.62
C THR A 242 10.00 -0.16 -10.70
N GLN A 243 10.15 -1.45 -10.37
CA GLN A 243 9.24 -2.14 -9.44
C GLN A 243 9.30 -1.53 -8.04
N VAL A 244 10.50 -1.24 -7.52
CA VAL A 244 10.65 -0.53 -6.25
C VAL A 244 9.86 0.78 -6.32
N PHE A 245 10.12 1.62 -7.33
CA PHE A 245 9.40 2.87 -7.49
C PHE A 245 7.87 2.73 -7.52
N LEU A 246 7.33 1.83 -8.37
CA LEU A 246 5.89 1.61 -8.50
C LEU A 246 5.26 1.06 -7.21
N THR A 247 5.97 0.17 -6.51
CA THR A 247 5.55 -0.36 -5.21
C THR A 247 5.45 0.79 -4.19
N GLY A 248 6.37 1.75 -4.25
CA GLY A 248 6.32 2.96 -3.42
C GLY A 248 5.09 3.82 -3.70
N LEU A 249 4.74 4.03 -4.98
CA LEU A 249 3.51 4.75 -5.35
C LEU A 249 2.26 4.04 -4.85
N LEU A 250 2.23 2.72 -4.98
CA LEU A 250 1.13 1.89 -4.52
C LEU A 250 0.89 2.06 -3.01
N PHE A 251 1.94 1.96 -2.20
CA PHE A 251 1.82 2.10 -0.74
C PHE A 251 1.50 3.54 -0.28
N ALA A 252 1.94 4.56 -1.03
CA ALA A 252 1.60 5.95 -0.72
C ALA A 252 0.10 6.26 -0.93
N GLU A 253 -0.57 5.51 -1.81
CA GLU A 253 -1.98 5.76 -2.18
C GLU A 253 -2.96 4.81 -1.47
N ALA A 254 -2.50 3.64 -1.02
CA ALA A 254 -3.36 2.55 -0.54
C ALA A 254 -3.67 2.59 0.97
N LEU A 255 -3.67 3.77 1.61
CA LEU A 255 -4.09 3.88 3.03
C LEU A 255 -5.50 4.46 3.12
N PRO A 256 -6.57 3.64 3.18
CA PRO A 256 -7.90 4.16 3.45
C PRO A 256 -7.94 4.83 4.82
N ARG A 257 -8.95 5.68 5.06
CA ARG A 257 -9.26 6.27 6.38
C ARG A 257 -9.85 5.21 7.32
N LEU A 258 -9.07 4.15 7.57
CA LEU A 258 -9.45 2.94 8.29
C LEU A 258 -9.68 3.17 9.78
N GLN A 259 -9.10 4.24 10.33
CA GLN A 259 -9.33 4.66 11.70
C GLN A 259 -10.82 4.86 12.00
N ALA A 260 -11.58 5.42 11.05
CA ALA A 260 -13.01 5.66 11.21
C ALA A 260 -13.81 4.36 11.37
N LEU A 261 -13.37 3.26 10.73
CA LEU A 261 -14.00 1.94 10.89
C LEU A 261 -13.78 1.39 12.30
N ILE A 262 -12.54 1.44 12.78
CA ILE A 262 -12.18 0.99 14.12
C ILE A 262 -12.94 1.80 15.18
N GLU A 263 -13.04 3.11 15.00
CA GLU A 263 -13.79 4.00 15.90
C GLU A 263 -15.27 3.69 15.91
N PHE A 264 -15.89 3.57 14.73
CA PHE A 264 -17.29 3.20 14.58
C PHE A 264 -17.59 1.87 15.30
N CYS A 265 -16.88 0.80 14.92
CA CYS A 265 -17.10 -0.53 15.49
C CYS A 265 -16.77 -0.61 16.98
N GLY A 266 -15.78 0.16 17.44
CA GLY A 266 -15.37 0.21 18.84
C GLY A 266 -16.32 1.02 19.74
N ALA A 267 -17.16 1.88 19.17
CA ALA A 267 -18.14 2.68 19.88
C ALA A 267 -19.50 1.97 20.06
N LEU A 268 -19.74 0.87 19.34
CA LEU A 268 -21.01 0.13 19.39
C LEU A 268 -21.26 -0.50 20.77
N ASP A 269 -22.49 -0.34 21.27
CA ASP A 269 -22.94 -0.98 22.51
C ASP A 269 -23.42 -2.41 22.23
N SER A 270 -22.77 -3.41 22.83
CA SER A 270 -23.10 -4.82 22.63
C SER A 270 -24.52 -5.23 23.07
N GLY A 271 -25.16 -4.48 23.96
CA GLY A 271 -26.52 -4.74 24.44
C GLY A 271 -27.61 -4.17 23.53
N ILE A 272 -27.28 -3.19 22.69
CA ILE A 272 -28.23 -2.44 21.86
C ILE A 272 -27.97 -2.68 20.37
N GLU A 273 -26.70 -2.73 19.97
CA GLU A 273 -26.23 -2.74 18.58
C GLU A 273 -25.56 -4.08 18.21
N ALA A 274 -26.03 -5.18 18.80
CA ALA A 274 -25.44 -6.51 18.64
C ALA A 274 -25.31 -6.96 17.17
N VAL A 275 -26.26 -6.57 16.30
CA VAL A 275 -26.22 -6.90 14.86
C VAL A 275 -25.07 -6.16 14.16
N ALA A 276 -24.95 -4.85 14.36
CA ALA A 276 -23.87 -4.06 13.77
C ALA A 276 -22.49 -4.50 14.30
N LEU A 277 -22.42 -4.93 15.57
CA LEU A 277 -21.20 -5.49 16.14
C LEU A 277 -20.82 -6.83 15.48
N ALA A 278 -21.81 -7.69 15.19
CA ALA A 278 -21.58 -8.92 14.43
C ALA A 278 -21.12 -8.65 12.99
N ASP A 279 -21.68 -7.61 12.34
CA ASP A 279 -21.24 -7.16 11.01
C ASP A 279 -19.77 -6.65 11.06
N CYS A 280 -19.41 -5.86 12.07
CA CYS A 280 -18.01 -5.46 12.32
C CYS A 280 -17.09 -6.67 12.52
N TRP A 281 -17.55 -7.69 13.25
CA TRP A 281 -16.80 -8.93 13.43
C TRP A 281 -16.56 -9.65 12.10
N ARG A 282 -17.59 -9.74 11.26
CA ARG A 282 -17.50 -10.37 9.94
C ARG A 282 -16.52 -9.65 9.02
N VAL A 283 -16.53 -8.32 9.01
CA VAL A 283 -15.54 -7.51 8.27
C VAL A 283 -14.14 -7.77 8.77
N ALA A 284 -13.94 -7.85 10.08
CA ALA A 284 -12.64 -8.17 10.67
C ALA A 284 -12.14 -9.57 10.25
N GLU A 285 -13.03 -10.57 10.24
CA GLU A 285 -12.72 -11.93 9.77
C GLU A 285 -12.27 -11.96 8.31
N LEU A 286 -12.97 -11.26 7.42
CA LEU A 286 -12.57 -11.15 6.01
C LEU A 286 -11.19 -10.51 5.85
N LEU A 287 -10.92 -9.41 6.56
CA LEU A 287 -9.62 -8.74 6.55
C LEU A 287 -8.47 -9.63 7.03
N THR A 288 -8.73 -10.55 7.96
CA THR A 288 -7.71 -11.48 8.45
C THR A 288 -7.57 -12.74 7.61
N GLY A 289 -8.67 -13.25 7.05
CA GLY A 289 -8.72 -14.52 6.33
C GLY A 289 -8.25 -14.41 4.89
N ASP A 290 -8.66 -13.33 4.21
CA ASP A 290 -8.44 -13.12 2.77
C ASP A 290 -7.47 -11.98 2.49
N ALA A 291 -6.60 -11.63 3.46
CA ALA A 291 -5.66 -10.52 3.36
C ALA A 291 -4.76 -10.58 2.12
N GLU A 292 -4.70 -9.49 1.36
CA GLU A 292 -3.76 -9.32 0.26
C GLU A 292 -2.46 -8.63 0.71
N SER A 293 -2.54 -7.84 1.78
CA SER A 293 -1.45 -7.04 2.31
C SER A 293 -1.25 -7.19 3.83
N ALA A 294 -0.08 -6.80 4.32
CA ALA A 294 0.16 -6.73 5.77
C ALA A 294 -0.74 -5.69 6.45
N ILE A 295 -1.20 -4.68 5.70
CA ILE A 295 -2.14 -3.65 6.18
C ILE A 295 -3.51 -4.27 6.48
N ASP A 296 -3.99 -5.17 5.63
CA ASP A 296 -5.28 -5.85 5.83
C ASP A 296 -5.26 -6.69 7.11
N LEU A 297 -4.21 -7.49 7.32
CA LEU A 297 -4.00 -8.28 8.53
C LEU A 297 -3.91 -7.40 9.78
N ALA A 298 -3.15 -6.30 9.73
CA ALA A 298 -3.02 -5.37 10.84
C ALA A 298 -4.37 -4.72 11.20
N LEU A 299 -5.15 -4.33 10.18
CA LEU A 299 -6.47 -3.76 10.38
C LEU A 299 -7.45 -4.77 10.97
N GLY A 300 -7.57 -5.94 10.35
CA GLY A 300 -8.50 -6.98 10.79
C GLY A 300 -8.20 -7.44 12.21
N SER A 301 -6.93 -7.69 12.54
CA SER A 301 -6.51 -8.05 13.90
C SER A 301 -6.77 -6.94 14.92
N SER A 302 -6.49 -5.67 14.57
CA SER A 302 -6.77 -4.52 15.45
C SER A 302 -8.28 -4.37 15.71
N LEU A 303 -9.09 -4.52 14.67
CA LEU A 303 -10.55 -4.46 14.75
C LEU A 303 -11.07 -5.56 15.67
N MET A 304 -10.70 -6.83 15.44
CA MET A 304 -11.07 -7.97 16.29
C MET A 304 -10.74 -7.72 17.76
N ARG A 305 -9.53 -7.27 18.07
CA ARG A 305 -9.10 -6.99 19.45
C ARG A 305 -9.94 -5.89 20.11
N ARG A 306 -10.34 -4.88 19.34
CA ARG A 306 -11.16 -3.76 19.86
C ARG A 306 -12.59 -4.21 20.17
N ILE A 307 -13.14 -5.10 19.37
CA ILE A 307 -14.56 -5.50 19.46
C ILE A 307 -14.81 -6.83 20.16
N ALA A 308 -13.77 -7.62 20.48
CA ALA A 308 -13.91 -8.87 21.23
C ALA A 308 -14.58 -8.64 22.59
N ARG A 309 -15.54 -9.50 22.95
CA ARG A 309 -16.33 -9.44 24.20
C ARG A 309 -16.26 -10.75 24.99
N ASN A 310 -16.16 -11.90 24.32
CA ASN A 310 -16.02 -13.21 24.98
C ASN A 310 -14.64 -13.84 24.79
N GLU A 311 -14.40 -14.97 25.46
CA GLU A 311 -13.10 -15.66 25.43
C GLU A 311 -12.74 -16.19 24.05
N VAL A 312 -13.71 -16.78 23.35
CA VAL A 312 -13.52 -17.32 22.00
C VAL A 312 -13.13 -16.21 21.02
N GLU A 313 -13.76 -15.05 21.12
CA GLU A 313 -13.41 -13.87 20.34
C GLU A 313 -12.02 -13.33 20.69
N ARG A 314 -11.65 -13.30 21.98
CA ARG A 314 -10.30 -12.88 22.40
C ARG A 314 -9.23 -13.81 21.84
N GLU A 315 -9.42 -15.11 21.95
CA GLU A 315 -8.49 -16.11 21.38
C GLU A 315 -8.37 -15.96 19.86
N ARG A 316 -9.48 -15.71 19.15
CA ARG A 316 -9.44 -15.45 17.70
C ARG A 316 -8.66 -14.18 17.38
N ALA A 317 -8.91 -13.10 18.13
CA ALA A 317 -8.21 -11.83 17.98
C ALA A 317 -6.70 -11.96 18.25
N ASP A 318 -6.32 -12.75 19.25
CA ASP A 318 -4.93 -13.03 19.58
C ASP A 318 -4.25 -13.88 18.51
N ARG A 319 -4.92 -14.89 17.95
CA ARG A 319 -4.41 -15.65 16.79
C ARG A 319 -4.22 -14.77 15.55
N ALA A 320 -5.15 -13.89 15.25
CA ALA A 320 -5.02 -12.96 14.12
C ALA A 320 -3.84 -12.00 14.31
N ARG A 321 -3.64 -11.50 15.54
CA ARG A 321 -2.46 -10.70 15.90
C ARG A 321 -1.17 -11.50 15.74
N LEU A 322 -1.13 -12.73 16.21
CA LEU A 322 0.03 -13.62 16.10
C LEU A 322 0.40 -13.87 14.63
N GLN A 323 -0.58 -14.10 13.75
CA GLN A 323 -0.35 -14.24 12.31
C GLN A 323 0.29 -13.01 11.70
N TYR A 324 -0.24 -11.83 12.03
CA TYR A 324 0.31 -10.56 11.59
C TYR A 324 1.76 -10.34 12.11
N GLU A 325 2.01 -10.52 13.40
CA GLU A 325 3.34 -10.37 14.00
C GLU A 325 4.35 -11.36 13.44
N TYR A 326 3.94 -12.61 13.22
CA TYR A 326 4.77 -13.65 12.64
C TYR A 326 5.21 -13.29 11.22
N LEU A 327 4.28 -12.82 10.37
CA LEU A 327 4.62 -12.40 9.02
C LEU A 327 5.56 -11.19 9.01
N GLN A 328 5.41 -10.26 9.95
CA GLN A 328 6.30 -9.11 10.09
C GLN A 328 7.73 -9.50 10.48
N GLN A 329 7.86 -10.35 11.49
CA GLN A 329 9.16 -10.85 11.95
C GLN A 329 9.81 -11.71 10.87
N GLY A 330 9.04 -12.61 10.27
CA GLY A 330 9.48 -13.44 9.17
C GLY A 330 9.93 -12.62 7.96
N ALA A 331 9.20 -11.57 7.58
CA ALA A 331 9.61 -10.66 6.51
C ALA A 331 10.95 -10.00 6.82
N ALA A 332 11.14 -9.51 8.05
CA ALA A 332 12.42 -8.92 8.46
C ALA A 332 13.57 -9.95 8.38
N GLU A 333 13.37 -11.18 8.85
CA GLU A 333 14.38 -12.24 8.75
C GLU A 333 14.69 -12.61 7.30
N VAL A 334 13.66 -12.74 6.46
CA VAL A 334 13.79 -13.01 5.02
C VAL A 334 14.60 -11.90 4.36
N PHE A 335 14.28 -10.64 4.60
CA PHE A 335 14.95 -9.50 3.95
C PHE A 335 16.38 -9.25 4.42
N LEU A 336 16.80 -9.83 5.55
CA LEU A 336 18.20 -9.82 6.01
C LEU A 336 19.06 -10.88 5.30
N LYS A 337 18.46 -11.87 4.63
CA LYS A 337 19.19 -12.92 3.92
C LYS A 337 19.58 -12.43 2.51
N PRO A 338 20.86 -12.55 2.11
CA PRO A 338 21.31 -12.12 0.79
C PRO A 338 20.47 -12.69 -0.36
N GLY A 339 19.94 -11.80 -1.21
CA GLY A 339 19.18 -12.13 -2.41
C GLY A 339 17.69 -12.42 -2.19
N TYR A 340 17.22 -12.42 -0.94
CA TYR A 340 15.80 -12.69 -0.65
C TYR A 340 14.90 -11.48 -0.92
N GLN A 341 15.41 -10.25 -0.85
CA GLN A 341 14.65 -9.08 -1.30
C GLN A 341 14.29 -9.21 -2.79
N ARG A 342 15.27 -9.64 -3.61
CA ARG A 342 15.06 -9.93 -5.03
C ARG A 342 14.02 -11.04 -5.23
N LEU A 343 14.09 -12.10 -4.42
CA LEU A 343 13.13 -13.22 -4.48
C LEU A 343 11.70 -12.74 -4.21
N VAL A 344 11.48 -11.98 -3.13
CA VAL A 344 10.15 -11.44 -2.78
C VAL A 344 9.60 -10.57 -3.92
N MET A 345 10.43 -9.69 -4.49
CA MET A 345 10.04 -8.86 -5.64
C MET A 345 9.67 -9.71 -6.87
N GLN A 346 10.39 -10.80 -7.12
CA GLN A 346 10.04 -11.75 -8.18
C GLN A 346 8.69 -12.42 -7.91
N ARG A 347 8.45 -12.88 -6.67
CA ARG A 347 7.18 -13.50 -6.28
C ARG A 347 6.00 -12.54 -6.44
N MET A 348 6.14 -11.27 -6.06
CA MET A 348 5.09 -10.26 -6.24
C MET A 348 4.72 -10.01 -7.71
N ARG A 349 5.57 -10.39 -8.67
CA ARG A 349 5.28 -10.29 -10.12
C ARG A 349 4.55 -11.51 -10.67
N GLU A 350 4.43 -12.58 -9.90
CA GLU A 350 3.71 -13.78 -10.35
C GLU A 350 2.21 -13.50 -10.49
N ALA A 351 1.56 -14.22 -11.41
CA ALA A 351 0.14 -14.03 -11.65
C ALA A 351 -0.69 -14.51 -10.45
N GLY A 352 -1.56 -13.63 -9.94
CA GLY A 352 -2.36 -13.89 -8.75
C GLY A 352 -1.59 -13.76 -7.44
N ALA A 353 -0.34 -13.30 -7.46
CA ALA A 353 0.42 -13.05 -6.25
C ALA A 353 -0.03 -11.77 -5.55
N THR A 354 -0.12 -11.86 -4.22
CA THR A 354 -0.31 -10.78 -3.26
C THR A 354 0.93 -10.60 -2.38
N GLU A 355 1.00 -9.54 -1.56
CA GLU A 355 2.07 -9.34 -0.57
C GLU A 355 2.23 -10.57 0.31
N ILE A 356 1.10 -11.02 0.86
CA ILE A 356 1.05 -12.08 1.85
C ILE A 356 1.50 -13.39 1.20
N SER A 357 1.02 -13.69 -0.02
CA SER A 357 1.45 -14.90 -0.72
C SER A 357 2.95 -14.88 -1.07
N ALA A 358 3.48 -13.73 -1.50
CA ALA A 358 4.89 -13.57 -1.83
C ALA A 358 5.80 -13.73 -0.60
N LEU A 359 5.42 -13.13 0.53
CA LEU A 359 6.13 -13.28 1.80
C LEU A 359 6.07 -14.73 2.31
N ARG A 360 4.91 -15.38 2.29
CA ARG A 360 4.77 -16.78 2.73
C ARG A 360 5.62 -17.74 1.92
N LEU A 361 5.62 -17.60 0.59
CA LEU A 361 6.48 -18.40 -0.29
C LEU A 361 7.96 -18.15 -0.02
N SER A 362 8.33 -16.92 0.32
CA SER A 362 9.73 -16.55 0.60
C SER A 362 10.18 -17.06 1.98
N LEU A 363 9.28 -17.13 2.96
CA LEU A 363 9.52 -17.79 4.24
C LEU A 363 9.81 -19.29 4.06
N MET A 364 9.00 -19.96 3.24
CA MET A 364 9.21 -21.38 2.93
C MET A 364 10.57 -21.63 2.28
N GLU A 365 10.95 -20.79 1.32
CA GLU A 365 12.27 -20.88 0.68
C GLU A 365 13.40 -20.64 1.70
N ALA A 366 13.18 -19.75 2.67
CA ALA A 366 14.11 -19.47 3.76
C ALA A 366 14.20 -20.57 4.83
N GLY A 367 13.42 -21.65 4.70
CA GLY A 367 13.33 -22.74 5.68
C GLY A 367 12.48 -22.42 6.91
N LEU A 368 11.66 -21.36 6.84
CA LEU A 368 10.73 -20.94 7.88
C LEU A 368 9.32 -21.43 7.55
N ALA A 369 8.46 -21.54 8.56
CA ALA A 369 7.06 -21.89 8.31
C ALA A 369 6.34 -20.72 7.62
N PRO A 370 5.38 -20.98 6.72
CA PRO A 370 4.59 -19.91 6.07
C PRO A 370 3.56 -19.28 7.02
N GLU A 371 3.25 -19.93 8.13
CA GLU A 371 2.27 -19.51 9.12
C GLU A 371 2.83 -19.72 10.53
N PRO A 372 2.35 -18.97 11.53
CA PRO A 372 2.77 -19.20 12.91
C PRO A 372 2.45 -20.63 13.34
N PRO A 373 3.26 -21.24 14.22
CA PRO A 373 2.96 -22.55 14.77
C PRO A 373 1.59 -22.53 15.45
N SER A 374 0.74 -23.51 15.16
CA SER A 374 -0.46 -23.72 15.97
C SER A 374 -0.04 -24.08 17.39
N GLU A 375 -0.44 -23.29 18.38
CA GLU A 375 -0.28 -23.65 19.79
C GLU A 375 -0.83 -25.07 20.02
N ARG A 376 0.00 -25.93 20.64
CA ARG A 376 -0.38 -27.29 21.04
C ARG A 376 -0.89 -27.31 22.46
#